data_AF-A0AAV6SYF1-F1
#
_entry.id   AF-A0AAV6SYF1-F1
#
_cell.length_a   1.000
_cell.length_b   1.000
_cell.length_c   1.000
_cell.angle_alpha   90.00
_cell.angle_beta   90.00
_cell.angle_gamma   90.00
#
_symmetry.space_group_name_H-M   'P 1'
#
loop_
_entity.id
_entity.type
_entity.pdbx_description
1 polymer ?
#
loop_
_entity_poly.entity_id
_entity_poly.type
_entity_poly.pdbx_seq_one_letter_code
_entity_poly.pdbx_strand_id
1 'polypeptide(L)'
;MCRAVSGSRRVYMCVSTLRKRYVPCVKSSCRRTNLTPTLCRSVWEHHVEEGFSSGPAGVSCWIFLSWQAELARADFSWSRVAVGVNACVDVVVSGVGLLQALAVDPGTGLDHEVLHSKDDLKEAFIHYMGRGAAAERFFSDKEAFQWIARAAAEYPGAKLYVGGNAALIGQKLASYPDLMVLLCGPVGPKLHEMLDEQILVPPDSLQETDEYHLILEYKAGEQWGSTQAPQANRFIFSHDVSNGEMSSLETFVASLEEFEPDLVVLSGLHMMEGQGRQLWEERLKEAVSAIADIHKDIPIHLELASLTDKDYMNSIMQEVMPIVSSIGLNEQELLFLSQAGEGPHSDLAAWQGIPDVGQVSDILYWVLEQHGRIEPSSEADLTRIHFHTLAYHVLATVDGYWGNQAAAVMAGARVASSQACGLQSVDVSKVELKVQLEFHSSHFEPREKLTLNPAEPVTVWRRGNITFHLTPVLVCKQPLRTVGLGDAISAEGLVYSELKTQQPF
;
A
#
# COMPACT_ATOMS: atom_id res chain seq x y z
N MET A 1 -29.80 -33.35 0.99
CA MET A 1 -30.35 -34.40 0.12
C MET A 1 -30.57 -33.77 -1.24
N CYS A 2 -29.68 -34.01 -2.21
CA CYS A 2 -29.77 -33.44 -3.55
C CYS A 2 -30.49 -34.44 -4.47
N ARG A 3 -31.54 -34.01 -5.18
CA ARG A 3 -32.14 -34.78 -6.29
C ARG A 3 -31.84 -34.03 -7.59
N ALA A 4 -31.36 -34.78 -8.58
CA ALA A 4 -31.06 -34.29 -9.91
C ALA A 4 -32.34 -34.17 -10.76
N VAL A 5 -32.43 -33.09 -11.55
CA VAL A 5 -33.26 -33.02 -12.76
C VAL A 5 -32.32 -32.64 -13.90
N SER A 6 -32.45 -33.39 -14.99
CA SER A 6 -31.61 -33.35 -16.19
C SER A 6 -31.65 -32.02 -16.94
N GLY A 7 -30.49 -31.59 -17.48
CA GLY A 7 -30.42 -30.75 -18.67
C GLY A 7 -30.05 -29.28 -18.48
N SER A 8 -28.78 -29.02 -18.12
CA SER A 8 -27.92 -27.86 -18.48
C SER A 8 -26.93 -27.60 -17.34
N ARG A 9 -25.65 -27.38 -17.69
CA ARG A 9 -24.56 -27.16 -16.73
C ARG A 9 -24.81 -25.87 -15.93
N ARG A 10 -25.29 -26.00 -14.69
CA ARG A 10 -25.19 -24.97 -13.65
C ARG A 10 -24.32 -25.53 -12.52
N VAL A 11 -23.36 -24.74 -12.07
CA VAL A 11 -22.52 -25.03 -10.91
C VAL A 11 -23.39 -25.02 -9.66
N TYR A 12 -23.46 -26.13 -8.93
CA TYR A 12 -24.22 -26.22 -7.67
C TYR A 12 -23.28 -25.97 -6.48
N MET A 13 -23.44 -24.84 -5.79
CA MET A 13 -22.78 -24.59 -4.50
C MET A 13 -23.54 -25.30 -3.37
N CYS A 14 -22.82 -26.01 -2.52
CA CYS A 14 -23.39 -26.84 -1.46
C CYS A 14 -23.88 -25.99 -0.27
N VAL A 15 -25.18 -26.07 0.04
CA VAL A 15 -25.92 -25.25 1.03
C VAL A 15 -25.43 -25.42 2.48
N SER A 16 -24.66 -26.47 2.79
CA SER A 16 -24.14 -26.69 4.15
C SER A 16 -23.01 -25.73 4.54
N THR A 17 -22.28 -25.18 3.57
CA THR A 17 -21.12 -24.30 3.81
C THR A 17 -21.53 -22.84 4.02
N LEU A 18 -22.70 -22.45 3.48
CA LEU A 18 -23.32 -21.13 3.61
C LEU A 18 -23.83 -20.83 5.03
N ARG A 19 -24.21 -21.85 5.82
CA ARG A 19 -24.82 -21.68 7.15
C ARG A 19 -23.94 -21.04 8.22
N LYS A 20 -22.60 -21.08 8.08
CA LYS A 20 -21.68 -20.61 9.13
C LYS A 20 -21.11 -19.20 8.91
N ARG A 21 -21.17 -18.64 7.69
CA ARG A 21 -20.50 -17.36 7.34
C ARG A 21 -21.42 -16.12 7.31
N TYR A 22 -22.75 -16.27 7.27
CA TYR A 22 -23.71 -15.17 7.02
C TYR A 22 -24.40 -14.57 8.26
N VAL A 23 -24.05 -15.03 9.47
CA VAL A 23 -24.72 -14.60 10.72
C VAL A 23 -24.58 -13.09 11.04
N PRO A 24 -23.49 -12.36 10.68
CA PRO A 24 -23.35 -10.95 11.05
C PRO A 24 -24.33 -10.01 10.33
N CYS A 25 -24.45 -10.07 8.98
CA CYS A 25 -25.32 -9.15 8.23
C CYS A 25 -26.82 -9.38 8.52
N VAL A 26 -27.23 -10.60 8.90
CA VAL A 26 -28.65 -10.91 9.17
C VAL A 26 -29.12 -10.39 10.54
N LYS A 27 -28.22 -10.26 11.53
CA LYS A 27 -28.58 -9.88 12.90
C LYS A 27 -28.97 -8.41 13.07
N SER A 28 -28.50 -7.50 12.21
CA SER A 28 -28.87 -6.07 12.30
C SER A 28 -30.32 -5.82 11.87
N SER A 29 -30.87 -6.66 10.97
CA SER A 29 -32.24 -6.50 10.46
C SER A 29 -33.27 -7.40 11.17
N CYS A 30 -32.95 -8.67 11.49
CA CYS A 30 -33.91 -9.60 12.14
C CYS A 30 -34.17 -9.24 13.65
N ARG A 31 -33.47 -8.25 14.26
CA ARG A 31 -33.74 -7.74 15.64
C ARG A 31 -35.01 -6.90 15.78
N ARG A 32 -35.67 -6.49 14.69
CA ARG A 32 -36.90 -5.69 14.73
C ARG A 32 -38.20 -6.50 14.71
N THR A 33 -38.18 -7.82 14.46
CA THR A 33 -39.42 -8.55 14.11
C THR A 33 -39.72 -9.85 14.87
N ASN A 34 -38.91 -10.31 15.84
CA ASN A 34 -39.24 -11.48 16.69
C ASN A 34 -39.66 -12.75 15.91
N LEU A 35 -38.95 -13.11 14.84
CA LEU A 35 -39.25 -14.31 14.04
C LEU A 35 -38.23 -15.44 14.25
N THR A 36 -38.69 -16.69 14.13
CA THR A 36 -37.88 -17.90 14.30
C THR A 36 -36.95 -18.18 13.11
N PRO A 37 -35.84 -18.93 13.30
CA PRO A 37 -34.77 -19.08 12.29
C PRO A 37 -35.21 -19.68 10.95
N THR A 38 -36.28 -20.47 10.94
CA THR A 38 -36.84 -21.10 9.74
C THR A 38 -37.65 -20.11 8.88
N LEU A 39 -38.19 -19.04 9.46
CA LEU A 39 -38.94 -18.00 8.74
C LEU A 39 -38.04 -16.91 8.13
N CYS A 40 -36.87 -16.63 8.74
CA CYS A 40 -35.89 -15.68 8.18
C CYS A 40 -35.29 -16.24 6.84
N ARG A 41 -35.52 -17.53 6.49
CA ARG A 41 -35.15 -18.18 5.21
C ARG A 41 -36.13 -17.90 4.05
N SER A 42 -37.44 -17.90 4.31
CA SER A 42 -38.44 -17.54 3.29
C SER A 42 -38.45 -16.03 3.03
N VAL A 43 -38.14 -15.22 4.05
CA VAL A 43 -37.91 -13.79 3.90
C VAL A 43 -36.65 -13.51 3.05
N TRP A 44 -35.64 -14.39 3.06
CA TRP A 44 -34.45 -14.23 2.22
C TRP A 44 -34.70 -14.49 0.73
N GLU A 45 -35.60 -15.44 0.40
CA GLU A 45 -36.01 -15.69 -0.99
C GLU A 45 -37.11 -14.71 -1.46
N HIS A 46 -37.93 -14.16 -0.55
CA HIS A 46 -38.92 -13.12 -0.91
C HIS A 46 -38.39 -11.67 -0.86
N HIS A 47 -37.38 -11.34 -0.04
CA HIS A 47 -36.79 -9.99 0.01
C HIS A 47 -35.67 -9.75 -1.00
N VAL A 48 -35.44 -10.69 -1.92
CA VAL A 48 -34.78 -10.33 -3.19
C VAL A 48 -35.69 -9.43 -4.04
N GLU A 49 -37.01 -9.44 -3.79
CA GLU A 49 -37.98 -8.59 -4.50
C GLU A 49 -38.42 -7.32 -3.73
N GLU A 50 -38.15 -7.21 -2.42
CA GLU A 50 -38.51 -6.03 -1.63
C GLU A 50 -37.26 -5.42 -0.94
N GLY A 51 -36.88 -4.24 -1.42
CA GLY A 51 -35.63 -3.54 -1.11
C GLY A 51 -35.29 -3.44 0.37
N PHE A 52 -34.14 -4.03 0.73
CA PHE A 52 -33.44 -3.73 1.98
C PHE A 52 -32.95 -2.27 1.99
N SER A 53 -32.95 -1.68 3.19
CA SER A 53 -32.74 -0.25 3.46
C SER A 53 -31.60 0.39 2.67
N SER A 54 -31.91 1.48 1.97
CA SER A 54 -31.00 2.40 1.27
C SER A 54 -30.03 3.17 2.18
N GLY A 55 -29.78 2.70 3.40
CA GLY A 55 -28.86 3.32 4.35
C GLY A 55 -27.40 2.91 4.10
N PRO A 56 -26.41 3.72 4.55
CA PRO A 56 -24.97 3.46 4.32
C PRO A 56 -24.50 2.06 4.76
N ALA A 57 -25.06 1.53 5.85
CA ALA A 57 -24.73 0.20 6.36
C ALA A 57 -25.22 -0.94 5.43
N GLY A 58 -26.29 -0.73 4.66
CA GLY A 58 -26.76 -1.68 3.66
C GLY A 58 -25.81 -1.74 2.46
N VAL A 59 -25.33 -0.58 2.02
CA VAL A 59 -24.37 -0.44 0.91
C VAL A 59 -23.06 -1.16 1.22
N SER A 60 -22.47 -0.94 2.40
CA SER A 60 -21.23 -1.63 2.79
C SER A 60 -21.37 -3.14 2.90
N CYS A 61 -22.55 -3.66 3.32
CA CYS A 61 -22.77 -5.11 3.35
C CYS A 61 -22.87 -5.69 1.93
N TRP A 62 -23.52 -5.00 0.97
CA TRP A 62 -23.56 -5.46 -0.43
C TRP A 62 -22.17 -5.54 -1.04
N ILE A 63 -21.36 -4.49 -0.91
CA ILE A 63 -19.98 -4.47 -1.42
C ILE A 63 -19.17 -5.63 -0.85
N PHE A 64 -19.24 -5.84 0.47
CA PHE A 64 -18.53 -6.94 1.12
C PHE A 64 -18.99 -8.32 0.64
N LEU A 65 -20.30 -8.52 0.44
CA LEU A 65 -20.85 -9.78 -0.08
C LEU A 65 -20.40 -10.05 -1.51
N SER A 66 -20.37 -9.03 -2.37
CA SER A 66 -19.88 -9.15 -3.75
C SER A 66 -18.40 -9.46 -3.79
N TRP A 67 -17.57 -8.81 -2.96
CA TRP A 67 -16.17 -9.18 -2.80
C TRP A 67 -15.99 -10.66 -2.43
N GLN A 68 -16.83 -11.21 -1.54
CA GLN A 68 -16.74 -12.63 -1.18
C GLN A 68 -17.15 -13.58 -2.31
N ALA A 69 -18.05 -13.15 -3.20
CA ALA A 69 -18.55 -13.97 -4.29
C ALA A 69 -17.64 -13.94 -5.52
N GLU A 70 -17.02 -12.78 -5.80
CA GLU A 70 -16.32 -12.50 -7.05
C GLU A 70 -14.80 -12.58 -6.95
N LEU A 71 -14.22 -12.56 -5.74
CA LEU A 71 -12.77 -12.71 -5.57
C LEU A 71 -12.33 -14.15 -5.86
N ALA A 72 -11.90 -14.36 -7.11
CA ALA A 72 -11.19 -15.53 -7.56
C ALA A 72 -9.74 -15.16 -7.91
N ARG A 73 -8.80 -16.06 -7.58
CA ARG A 73 -7.43 -15.95 -8.10
C ARG A 73 -7.45 -16.14 -9.62
N ALA A 74 -6.47 -15.57 -10.30
CA ALA A 74 -6.27 -15.79 -11.72
C ALA A 74 -5.98 -17.28 -12.00
N ASP A 75 -6.23 -17.72 -13.23
CA ASP A 75 -5.97 -19.09 -13.67
C ASP A 75 -4.47 -19.41 -13.66
N PHE A 76 -3.63 -18.39 -13.85
CA PHE A 76 -2.19 -18.40 -13.61
C PHE A 76 -1.86 -17.63 -12.33
N SER A 77 -1.04 -18.23 -11.46
CA SER A 77 -0.54 -17.57 -10.25
C SER A 77 0.98 -17.58 -10.23
N TRP A 78 1.57 -16.48 -9.78
CA TRP A 78 2.99 -16.40 -9.47
C TRP A 78 3.38 -17.54 -8.52
N SER A 79 4.54 -18.15 -8.76
CA SER A 79 5.12 -19.16 -7.90
C SER A 79 6.34 -18.62 -7.14
N ARG A 80 7.10 -17.71 -7.77
CA ARG A 80 8.30 -17.08 -7.19
C ARG A 80 8.25 -15.56 -7.40
N VAL A 81 8.36 -14.79 -6.32
CA VAL A 81 8.40 -13.32 -6.38
C VAL A 81 9.63 -12.81 -5.65
N ALA A 82 10.43 -11.98 -6.32
CA ALA A 82 11.58 -11.32 -5.74
C ALA A 82 11.21 -9.88 -5.37
N VAL A 83 11.56 -9.45 -4.15
CA VAL A 83 11.20 -8.13 -3.62
C VAL A 83 12.44 -7.41 -3.08
N GLY A 84 12.59 -6.13 -3.38
CA GLY A 84 13.69 -5.31 -2.88
C GLY A 84 13.46 -3.80 -3.03
N VAL A 85 14.28 -2.91 -2.48
CA VAL A 85 15.36 -3.24 -1.55
C VAL A 85 15.28 -2.54 -0.20
N ASN A 86 14.28 -1.69 0.05
CA ASN A 86 14.19 -1.03 1.35
C ASN A 86 13.57 -1.89 2.45
N ALA A 87 14.29 -2.04 3.57
CA ALA A 87 13.89 -2.89 4.69
C ALA A 87 14.41 -2.30 6.02
N CYS A 88 13.59 -2.28 7.06
CA CYS A 88 13.98 -1.77 8.38
C CYS A 88 13.11 -2.36 9.51
N VAL A 89 13.43 -2.00 10.75
CA VAL A 89 12.60 -2.28 11.93
C VAL A 89 12.03 -0.97 12.47
N ASP A 90 10.70 -0.82 12.38
CA ASP A 90 9.98 0.28 12.99
C ASP A 90 9.80 0.01 14.49
N VAL A 91 10.25 0.94 15.32
CA VAL A 91 10.09 0.88 16.78
C VAL A 91 9.14 1.97 17.22
N VAL A 92 7.90 1.59 17.53
CA VAL A 92 6.87 2.50 18.04
C VAL A 92 6.93 2.55 19.56
N VAL A 93 7.17 3.74 20.11
CA VAL A 93 7.36 3.96 21.54
C VAL A 93 6.78 5.32 21.98
N SER A 94 6.46 5.47 23.27
CA SER A 94 6.11 6.79 23.82
C SER A 94 7.34 7.70 23.73
N GLY A 95 7.21 8.84 23.05
CA GLY A 95 8.31 9.80 22.91
C GLY A 95 8.77 10.39 24.24
N VAL A 96 7.81 10.83 25.07
CA VAL A 96 8.10 11.32 26.42
C VAL A 96 8.72 10.22 27.28
N GLY A 97 8.16 9.01 27.24
CA GLY A 97 8.65 7.87 28.02
C GLY A 97 10.09 7.47 27.64
N LEU A 98 10.41 7.44 26.34
CA LEU A 98 11.76 7.16 25.87
C LEU A 98 12.74 8.24 26.34
N LEU A 99 12.45 9.52 26.14
CA LEU A 99 13.36 10.61 26.53
C LEU A 99 13.62 10.62 28.04
N GLN A 100 12.60 10.31 28.85
CA GLN A 100 12.76 10.11 30.30
C GLN A 100 13.67 8.91 30.61
N ALA A 101 13.50 7.78 29.93
CA ALA A 101 14.36 6.61 30.11
C ALA A 101 15.82 6.85 29.70
N LEU A 102 16.06 7.75 28.74
CA LEU A 102 17.39 8.20 28.36
C LEU A 102 17.99 9.24 29.33
N ALA A 103 17.32 9.52 30.45
CA ALA A 103 17.69 10.52 31.46
C ALA A 103 17.82 11.94 30.87
N VAL A 104 16.93 12.30 29.95
CA VAL A 104 16.87 13.63 29.35
C VAL A 104 15.82 14.47 30.07
N ASP A 105 16.23 15.62 30.61
CA ASP A 105 15.31 16.56 31.25
C ASP A 105 14.55 17.42 30.22
N PRO A 106 13.29 17.80 30.48
CA PRO A 106 12.54 18.68 29.59
C PRO A 106 13.21 20.05 29.48
N GLY A 107 13.16 20.65 28.29
CA GLY A 107 13.77 21.95 27.99
C GLY A 107 12.95 22.79 27.02
N THR A 108 13.63 23.67 26.28
CA THR A 108 13.01 24.47 25.22
C THR A 108 12.88 23.65 23.93
N GLY A 109 11.80 23.84 23.17
CA GLY A 109 11.66 23.23 21.85
C GLY A 109 12.29 24.09 20.75
N LEU A 110 13.17 23.50 19.96
CA LEU A 110 13.82 24.09 18.80
C LEU A 110 13.83 23.06 17.66
N ASP A 111 13.56 23.49 16.42
CA ASP A 111 13.67 22.58 15.28
C ASP A 111 15.13 22.46 14.85
N HIS A 112 15.48 21.26 14.40
CA HIS A 112 16.80 20.90 13.89
C HIS A 112 16.59 20.11 12.60
N GLU A 113 17.22 20.52 11.50
CA GLU A 113 17.13 19.78 10.22
C GLU A 113 17.81 18.40 10.32
N VAL A 114 18.93 18.34 11.04
CA VAL A 114 19.67 17.11 11.35
C VAL A 114 19.91 17.04 12.85
N LEU A 115 19.72 15.86 13.44
CA LEU A 115 19.96 15.62 14.86
C LEU A 115 21.40 15.14 15.05
N HIS A 116 22.23 15.93 15.74
CA HIS A 116 23.61 15.55 16.02
C HIS A 116 23.78 14.99 17.43
N SER A 117 22.80 15.19 18.31
CA SER A 117 22.89 14.84 19.73
C SER A 117 21.54 14.48 20.35
N LYS A 118 21.59 13.96 21.59
CA LYS A 118 20.37 13.76 22.41
C LYS A 118 19.66 15.07 22.72
N ASP A 119 20.41 16.17 22.82
CA ASP A 119 19.83 17.49 23.06
C ASP A 119 19.05 17.97 21.84
N ASP A 120 19.59 17.81 20.63
CA ASP A 120 18.87 18.15 19.39
C ASP A 120 17.59 17.32 19.26
N LEU A 121 17.68 16.01 19.54
CA LEU A 121 16.52 15.10 19.55
C LEU A 121 15.44 15.59 20.51
N LYS A 122 15.82 15.94 21.75
CA LYS A 122 14.90 16.50 22.75
C LYS A 122 14.26 17.79 22.26
N GLU A 123 15.07 18.72 21.79
CA GLU A 123 14.59 20.04 21.35
C GLU A 123 13.62 19.92 20.16
N ALA A 124 13.97 19.10 19.17
CA ALA A 124 13.14 18.84 18.00
C ALA A 124 11.84 18.12 18.40
N PHE A 125 11.93 17.10 19.25
CA PHE A 125 10.74 16.39 19.75
C PHE A 125 9.77 17.35 20.46
N ILE A 126 10.27 18.21 21.37
CA ILE A 126 9.45 19.20 22.08
C ILE A 126 8.84 20.21 21.09
N HIS A 127 9.60 20.65 20.09
CA HIS A 127 9.14 21.57 19.05
C HIS A 127 7.91 21.02 18.31
N TYR A 128 7.97 19.76 17.87
CA TYR A 128 6.90 19.12 17.11
C TYR A 128 5.74 18.68 18.00
N MET A 129 6.02 18.16 19.19
CA MET A 129 5.02 17.83 20.20
C MET A 129 4.15 19.04 20.56
N GLY A 130 4.76 20.20 20.83
CA GLY A 130 4.03 21.43 21.17
C GLY A 130 3.16 21.97 20.05
N ARG A 131 3.44 21.58 18.80
CA ARG A 131 2.62 21.91 17.61
C ARG A 131 1.62 20.81 17.26
N GLY A 132 1.78 19.62 17.83
CA GLY A 132 1.03 18.42 17.42
C GLY A 132 1.31 18.03 15.98
N ALA A 133 2.52 18.30 15.47
CA ALA A 133 2.88 18.15 14.07
C ALA A 133 3.79 16.94 13.85
N ALA A 134 3.65 16.33 12.68
CA ALA A 134 4.50 15.25 12.23
C ALA A 134 5.87 15.79 11.83
N ALA A 135 6.93 15.03 12.08
CA ALA A 135 8.23 15.27 11.49
C ALA A 135 9.04 13.98 11.43
N GLU A 136 10.01 13.98 10.54
CA GLU A 136 11.02 12.93 10.40
C GLU A 136 12.39 13.58 10.28
N ARG A 137 13.42 13.01 10.94
CA ARG A 137 14.77 13.58 10.98
C ARG A 137 15.85 12.52 10.85
N PHE A 138 16.94 12.88 10.18
CA PHE A 138 18.16 12.09 10.20
C PHE A 138 18.94 12.35 11.49
N PHE A 139 19.45 11.29 12.11
CA PHE A 139 20.34 11.37 13.26
C PHE A 139 21.77 11.03 12.83
N SER A 140 22.68 12.00 12.87
CA SER A 140 23.98 11.86 12.20
C SER A 140 25.00 10.99 12.93
N ASP A 141 24.94 10.95 14.27
CA ASP A 141 25.88 10.15 15.07
C ASP A 141 25.40 8.70 15.18
N LYS A 142 26.06 7.81 14.44
CA LYS A 142 25.76 6.38 14.35
C LYS A 142 25.79 5.68 15.71
N GLU A 143 26.83 5.92 16.51
CA GLU A 143 27.00 5.20 17.78
C GLU A 143 25.96 5.64 18.80
N ALA A 144 25.72 6.95 18.88
CA ALA A 144 24.68 7.52 19.73
C ALA A 144 23.29 7.03 19.29
N PHE A 145 23.00 7.01 17.99
CA PHE A 145 21.75 6.48 17.47
C PHE A 145 21.55 5.01 17.81
N GLN A 146 22.55 4.15 17.58
CA GLN A 146 22.46 2.72 17.90
C GLN A 146 22.19 2.46 19.39
N TRP A 147 22.75 3.29 20.28
CA TRP A 147 22.46 3.21 21.70
C TRP A 147 21.00 3.60 22.00
N ILE A 148 20.49 4.66 21.39
CA ILE A 148 19.10 5.11 21.55
C ILE A 148 18.12 4.06 20.98
N ALA A 149 18.42 3.49 19.82
CA ALA A 149 17.58 2.47 19.18
C ALA A 149 17.46 1.20 20.02
N ARG A 150 18.57 0.72 20.62
CA ARG A 150 18.53 -0.40 21.57
C ARG A 150 17.66 -0.07 22.79
N ALA A 151 17.85 1.12 23.38
CA ALA A 151 17.05 1.54 24.52
C ALA A 151 15.56 1.67 24.18
N ALA A 152 15.22 2.11 22.96
CA ALA A 152 13.84 2.18 22.48
C ALA A 152 13.24 0.79 22.24
N ALA A 153 13.98 -0.13 21.62
CA ALA A 153 13.52 -1.49 21.35
C ALA A 153 13.31 -2.31 22.63
N GLU A 154 14.12 -2.07 23.66
CA GLU A 154 14.00 -2.71 24.98
C GLU A 154 13.01 -2.00 25.92
N TYR A 155 12.48 -0.84 25.53
CA TYR A 155 11.58 -0.06 26.38
C TYR A 155 10.27 -0.80 26.67
N PRO A 156 9.82 -0.89 27.94
CA PRO A 156 8.58 -1.58 28.27
C PRO A 156 7.36 -1.03 27.51
N GLY A 157 6.77 -1.87 26.65
CA GLY A 157 5.61 -1.50 25.83
C GLY A 157 5.95 -0.92 24.47
N ALA A 158 7.24 -0.86 24.09
CA ALA A 158 7.64 -0.64 22.71
C ALA A 158 7.06 -1.74 21.81
N LYS A 159 6.66 -1.36 20.61
CA LYS A 159 6.14 -2.27 19.59
C LYS A 159 7.07 -2.24 18.40
N LEU A 160 7.54 -3.42 18.00
CA LEU A 160 8.39 -3.57 16.84
C LEU A 160 7.55 -4.06 15.67
N TYR A 161 7.78 -3.45 14.51
CA TYR A 161 7.14 -3.84 13.26
C TYR A 161 8.18 -4.00 12.15
N VAL A 162 7.91 -4.90 11.21
CA VAL A 162 8.61 -4.90 9.92
C VAL A 162 8.30 -3.58 9.24
N GLY A 163 9.34 -2.85 8.83
CA GLY A 163 9.28 -1.58 8.12
C GLY A 163 10.03 -1.65 6.78
N GLY A 164 9.88 -0.63 5.96
CA GLY A 164 10.36 -0.59 4.58
C GLY A 164 9.37 -1.21 3.60
N ASN A 165 9.10 -0.50 2.50
CA ASN A 165 8.09 -0.88 1.51
C ASN A 165 8.34 -2.29 0.95
N ALA A 166 9.58 -2.58 0.55
CA ALA A 166 9.93 -3.89 0.01
C ALA A 166 9.71 -5.02 1.04
N ALA A 167 10.18 -4.85 2.28
CA ALA A 167 9.95 -5.84 3.33
C ALA A 167 8.45 -6.01 3.68
N LEU A 168 7.67 -4.93 3.68
CA LEU A 168 6.22 -4.98 3.90
C LEU A 168 5.46 -5.69 2.77
N ILE A 169 5.83 -5.45 1.50
CA ILE A 169 5.31 -6.18 0.35
C ILE A 169 5.69 -7.67 0.47
N GLY A 170 6.96 -7.97 0.74
CA GLY A 170 7.45 -9.34 0.93
C GLY A 170 6.69 -10.07 2.04
N GLN A 171 6.50 -9.44 3.21
CA GLN A 171 5.71 -9.97 4.32
C GLN A 171 4.27 -10.27 3.91
N LYS A 172 3.68 -9.40 3.08
CA LYS A 172 2.30 -9.59 2.63
C LYS A 172 2.19 -10.72 1.62
N LEU A 173 3.14 -10.83 0.69
CA LEU A 173 3.22 -11.93 -0.28
C LEU A 173 3.44 -13.28 0.41
N ALA A 174 4.30 -13.33 1.45
CA ALA A 174 4.56 -14.54 2.22
C ALA A 174 3.33 -15.08 2.97
N SER A 175 2.25 -14.28 3.11
CA SER A 175 0.98 -14.80 3.63
C SER A 175 0.28 -15.81 2.70
N TYR A 176 0.80 -16.01 1.48
CA TYR A 176 0.33 -16.98 0.49
C TYR A 176 1.21 -18.24 0.51
N PRO A 177 0.69 -19.41 0.93
CA PRO A 177 1.53 -20.60 1.18
C PRO A 177 2.11 -21.24 -0.09
N ASP A 178 1.55 -20.93 -1.25
CA ASP A 178 2.00 -21.46 -2.55
C ASP A 178 2.98 -20.50 -3.24
N LEU A 179 3.36 -19.40 -2.59
CA LEU A 179 4.19 -18.34 -3.13
C LEU A 179 5.54 -18.29 -2.42
N MET A 180 6.61 -18.57 -3.14
CA MET A 180 7.97 -18.38 -2.65
C MET A 180 8.36 -16.92 -2.79
N VAL A 181 8.90 -16.33 -1.72
CA VAL A 181 9.28 -14.92 -1.70
C VAL A 181 10.78 -14.81 -1.41
N LEU A 182 11.50 -14.12 -2.27
CA LEU A 182 12.86 -13.65 -1.99
C LEU A 182 12.81 -12.18 -1.58
N LEU A 183 13.51 -11.82 -0.51
CA LEU A 183 13.66 -10.44 -0.06
C LEU A 183 15.15 -10.08 0.04
N CYS A 184 15.56 -9.03 -0.66
CA CYS A 184 16.84 -8.37 -0.40
C CYS A 184 16.61 -6.97 0.17
N GLY A 185 17.50 -6.56 1.06
CA GLY A 185 17.51 -5.30 1.77
C GLY A 185 18.47 -5.36 2.96
N PRO A 186 18.63 -4.26 3.72
CA PRO A 186 19.48 -4.27 4.91
C PRO A 186 18.82 -5.05 6.07
N VAL A 187 18.92 -6.38 6.01
CA VAL A 187 18.26 -7.30 6.94
C VAL A 187 19.22 -7.68 8.06
N GLY A 188 19.04 -7.05 9.22
CA GLY A 188 19.74 -7.43 10.45
C GLY A 188 19.08 -8.60 11.19
N PRO A 189 19.64 -9.00 12.35
CA PRO A 189 19.14 -10.14 13.11
C PRO A 189 17.70 -9.96 13.61
N LYS A 190 17.31 -8.75 14.02
CA LYS A 190 15.97 -8.51 14.56
C LYS A 190 14.92 -8.52 13.48
N LEU A 191 15.20 -7.90 12.34
CA LEU A 191 14.31 -7.93 11.19
C LEU A 191 14.15 -9.36 10.70
N HIS A 192 15.24 -10.12 10.57
CA HIS A 192 15.19 -11.51 10.15
C HIS A 192 14.33 -12.38 11.08
N GLU A 193 14.40 -12.17 12.41
CA GLU A 193 13.53 -12.84 13.39
C GLU A 193 12.03 -12.50 13.18
N MET A 194 11.74 -11.30 12.70
CA MET A 194 10.37 -10.78 12.54
C MET A 194 9.73 -11.11 11.19
N LEU A 195 10.54 -11.44 10.18
CA LEU A 195 10.08 -11.85 8.86
C LEU A 195 9.37 -13.21 8.92
N ASP A 196 8.46 -13.47 7.98
CA ASP A 196 7.85 -14.79 7.83
C ASP A 196 8.90 -15.83 7.44
N GLU A 197 8.82 -17.05 7.99
CA GLU A 197 9.77 -18.14 7.70
C GLU A 197 9.79 -18.55 6.21
N GLN A 198 8.76 -18.21 5.44
CA GLN A 198 8.71 -18.46 3.99
C GLN A 198 9.53 -17.45 3.17
N ILE A 199 9.98 -16.35 3.77
CA ILE A 199 10.79 -15.35 3.09
C ILE A 199 12.25 -15.82 3.07
N LEU A 200 12.76 -16.05 1.86
CA LEU A 200 14.16 -16.31 1.63
C LEU A 200 14.92 -14.99 1.60
N VAL A 201 15.83 -14.81 2.57
CA VAL A 201 16.79 -13.70 2.56
C VAL A 201 18.15 -14.27 2.16
N PRO A 202 18.74 -13.86 1.03
CA PRO A 202 20.07 -14.33 0.63
C PRO A 202 21.12 -14.01 1.71
N PRO A 203 22.09 -14.90 1.96
CA PRO A 203 23.13 -14.66 2.97
C PRO A 203 23.88 -13.35 2.76
N ASP A 204 24.12 -12.95 1.51
CA ASP A 204 24.80 -11.71 1.15
C ASP A 204 23.95 -10.44 1.40
N SER A 205 22.66 -10.61 1.69
CA SER A 205 21.74 -9.54 2.09
C SER A 205 21.58 -9.45 3.62
N LEU A 206 22.14 -10.39 4.39
CA LEU A 206 22.14 -10.33 5.85
C LEU A 206 23.26 -9.42 6.35
N GLN A 207 22.96 -8.60 7.35
CA GLN A 207 23.92 -7.70 7.99
C GLN A 207 23.97 -7.87 9.50
N GLU A 208 25.03 -7.36 10.14
CA GLU A 208 25.25 -7.51 11.59
C GLU A 208 24.28 -6.70 12.45
N THR A 209 23.77 -5.58 11.94
CA THR A 209 22.91 -4.64 12.66
C THR A 209 21.67 -4.30 11.84
N ASP A 210 20.50 -4.22 12.47
CA ASP A 210 19.29 -3.75 11.78
C ASP A 210 19.32 -2.23 11.55
N GLU A 211 18.66 -1.80 10.48
CA GLU A 211 18.24 -0.41 10.33
C GLU A 211 16.98 -0.17 11.16
N TYR A 212 17.07 0.71 12.17
CA TYR A 212 15.95 1.03 13.05
C TYR A 212 15.35 2.38 12.69
N HIS A 213 14.02 2.45 12.66
CA HIS A 213 13.26 3.68 12.52
C HIS A 213 12.50 3.92 13.81
N LEU A 214 12.85 4.98 14.54
CA LEU A 214 12.29 5.24 15.87
C LEU A 214 11.09 6.17 15.75
N ILE A 215 9.90 5.64 16.05
CA ILE A 215 8.62 6.33 15.95
C ILE A 215 8.16 6.71 17.35
N LEU A 216 8.39 7.97 17.72
CA LEU A 216 8.06 8.53 19.03
C LEU A 216 6.64 9.11 19.00
N GLU A 217 5.68 8.35 19.50
CA GLU A 217 4.29 8.77 19.60
C GLU A 217 4.05 9.64 20.84
N TYR A 218 3.14 10.60 20.69
CA TYR A 218 2.56 11.37 21.78
C TYR A 218 1.05 11.54 21.59
N LYS A 219 0.30 11.55 22.69
CA LYS A 219 -1.16 11.62 22.70
C LYS A 219 -1.64 13.07 22.83
N ALA A 220 -2.85 13.34 22.36
CA ALA A 220 -3.52 14.61 22.62
C ALA A 220 -3.60 14.86 24.14
N GLY A 221 -3.17 16.04 24.57
CA GLY A 221 -3.12 16.45 25.97
C GLY A 221 -1.94 15.92 26.78
N GLU A 222 -1.06 15.08 26.20
CA GLU A 222 0.16 14.62 26.85
C GLU A 222 1.08 15.79 27.17
N GLN A 223 1.72 15.75 28.35
CA GLN A 223 2.53 16.86 28.87
C GLN A 223 3.95 16.38 29.20
N TRP A 224 4.92 17.22 28.86
CA TRP A 224 6.31 17.05 29.30
C TRP A 224 6.94 18.42 29.56
N GLY A 225 7.31 18.67 30.82
CA GLY A 225 7.69 20.01 31.26
C GLY A 225 6.54 21.01 31.09
N SER A 226 6.80 22.13 30.41
CA SER A 226 5.79 23.15 30.07
C SER A 226 5.07 22.89 28.74
N THR A 227 5.46 21.86 27.99
CA THR A 227 4.90 21.56 26.67
C THR A 227 3.72 20.60 26.79
N GLN A 228 2.63 20.92 26.10
CA GLN A 228 1.45 20.06 25.99
C GLN A 228 1.12 19.82 24.51
N ALA A 229 0.89 18.57 24.14
CA ALA A 229 0.51 18.21 22.78
C ALA A 229 -0.97 18.60 22.50
N PRO A 230 -1.26 19.42 21.48
CA PRO A 230 -2.63 19.80 21.14
C PRO A 230 -3.42 18.65 20.50
N GLN A 231 -2.72 17.73 19.84
CA GLN A 231 -3.28 16.55 19.18
C GLN A 231 -2.28 15.39 19.23
N ALA A 232 -2.77 14.17 19.00
CA ALA A 232 -1.90 13.00 18.91
C ALA A 232 -1.15 13.01 17.57
N ASN A 233 0.14 12.71 17.60
CA ASN A 233 0.97 12.58 16.40
C ASN A 233 2.25 11.79 16.74
N ARG A 234 3.19 11.74 15.80
CA ARG A 234 4.49 11.08 15.97
C ARG A 234 5.65 11.94 15.46
N PHE A 235 6.82 11.74 16.05
CA PHE A 235 8.10 12.22 15.57
C PHE A 235 8.98 11.02 15.22
N ILE A 236 9.55 10.99 14.02
CA ILE A 236 10.34 9.86 13.51
C ILE A 236 11.80 10.28 13.39
N PHE A 237 12.73 9.39 13.72
CA PHE A 237 14.13 9.59 13.34
C PHE A 237 14.87 8.26 13.14
N SER A 238 15.87 8.29 12.26
CA SER A 238 16.69 7.14 11.90
C SER A 238 18.14 7.56 11.58
N HIS A 239 19.05 6.59 11.62
CA HIS A 239 20.38 6.68 11.00
C HIS A 239 20.45 5.68 9.85
N ASP A 240 19.56 5.84 8.87
CA ASP A 240 19.40 4.84 7.81
C ASP A 240 20.18 5.22 6.55
N VAL A 241 21.45 4.81 6.54
CA VAL A 241 22.34 5.02 5.39
C VAL A 241 22.09 3.94 4.33
N SER A 242 21.89 2.69 4.75
CA SER A 242 21.77 1.55 3.83
C SER A 242 20.57 1.66 2.88
N ASN A 243 19.39 2.04 3.38
CA ASN A 243 18.24 2.28 2.50
C ASN A 243 18.40 3.57 1.70
N GLY A 244 19.02 4.60 2.28
CA GLY A 244 19.31 5.88 1.61
C GLY A 244 20.24 5.75 0.40
N GLU A 245 21.18 4.81 0.45
CA GLU A 245 22.09 4.48 -0.66
C GLU A 245 21.57 3.33 -1.54
N MET A 246 20.42 2.72 -1.19
CA MET A 246 19.94 1.48 -1.80
C MET A 246 21.03 0.41 -1.92
N SER A 247 21.82 0.21 -0.87
CA SER A 247 23.07 -0.57 -0.90
C SER A 247 22.88 -2.07 -1.21
N SER A 248 21.65 -2.57 -1.12
CA SER A 248 21.30 -3.98 -1.38
C SER A 248 20.85 -4.23 -2.84
N LEU A 249 20.85 -3.22 -3.70
CA LEU A 249 20.37 -3.35 -5.08
C LEU A 249 21.20 -4.32 -5.93
N GLU A 250 22.52 -4.26 -5.82
CA GLU A 250 23.42 -5.14 -6.54
C GLU A 250 23.22 -6.59 -6.13
N THR A 251 23.15 -6.84 -4.81
CA THR A 251 22.86 -8.17 -4.24
C THR A 251 21.50 -8.67 -4.68
N PHE A 252 20.49 -7.78 -4.73
CA PHE A 252 19.17 -8.12 -5.22
C PHE A 252 19.19 -8.60 -6.66
N VAL A 253 19.77 -7.81 -7.58
CA VAL A 253 19.82 -8.15 -9.01
C VAL A 253 20.65 -9.43 -9.23
N ALA A 254 21.77 -9.60 -8.54
CA ALA A 254 22.59 -10.81 -8.62
C ALA A 254 21.81 -12.07 -8.17
N SER A 255 20.95 -11.95 -7.16
CA SER A 255 20.15 -13.08 -6.66
C SER A 255 19.04 -13.54 -7.62
N LEU A 256 18.66 -12.72 -8.60
CA LEU A 256 17.57 -13.04 -9.52
C LEU A 256 17.91 -14.19 -10.48
N GLU A 257 19.19 -14.35 -10.83
CA GLU A 257 19.65 -15.41 -11.73
C GLU A 257 19.42 -16.81 -11.12
N GLU A 258 19.73 -16.99 -9.84
CA GLU A 258 19.51 -18.27 -9.14
C GLU A 258 18.05 -18.46 -8.76
N PHE A 259 17.34 -17.39 -8.40
CA PHE A 259 15.96 -17.47 -7.92
C PHE A 259 14.92 -17.63 -9.04
N GLU A 260 15.22 -17.18 -10.26
CA GLU A 260 14.35 -17.25 -11.45
C GLU A 260 12.90 -16.76 -11.16
N PRO A 261 12.69 -15.51 -10.71
CA PRO A 261 11.36 -15.04 -10.31
C PRO A 261 10.38 -14.94 -11.48
N ASP A 262 9.09 -15.14 -11.19
CA ASP A 262 8.00 -14.88 -12.15
C ASP A 262 7.56 -13.39 -12.11
N LEU A 263 7.93 -12.66 -11.05
CA LEU A 263 7.63 -11.24 -10.83
C LEU A 263 8.72 -10.63 -9.95
N VAL A 264 9.16 -9.43 -10.31
CA VAL A 264 10.06 -8.60 -9.50
C VAL A 264 9.27 -7.41 -8.96
N VAL A 265 9.49 -7.10 -7.67
CA VAL A 265 8.92 -5.92 -7.01
C VAL A 265 10.06 -5.08 -6.46
N LEU A 266 10.09 -3.81 -6.84
CA LEU A 266 11.07 -2.83 -6.43
C LEU A 266 10.41 -1.69 -5.64
N SER A 267 11.10 -1.23 -4.60
CA SER A 267 10.82 0.02 -3.89
C SER A 267 12.09 0.53 -3.19
N GLY A 268 11.99 1.71 -2.61
CA GLY A 268 13.09 2.36 -1.89
C GLY A 268 13.76 3.52 -2.63
N LEU A 269 13.43 3.77 -3.91
CA LEU A 269 14.01 4.91 -4.66
C LEU A 269 13.84 6.24 -3.91
N HIS A 270 12.67 6.47 -3.32
CA HIS A 270 12.37 7.67 -2.54
C HIS A 270 13.34 7.93 -1.38
N MET A 271 14.00 6.89 -0.85
CA MET A 271 14.98 7.04 0.22
C MET A 271 16.26 7.76 -0.23
N MET A 272 16.57 7.76 -1.54
CA MET A 272 17.78 8.39 -2.08
C MET A 272 17.69 9.93 -2.14
N GLU A 273 16.49 10.50 -2.12
CA GLU A 273 16.26 11.95 -2.21
C GLU A 273 17.09 12.74 -1.18
N GLY A 274 17.19 12.20 0.04
CA GLY A 274 17.90 12.82 1.16
C GLY A 274 19.43 12.82 1.07
N GLN A 275 20.04 12.09 0.12
CA GLN A 275 21.50 11.99 -0.03
C GLN A 275 22.11 13.23 -0.70
N GLY A 276 21.28 14.09 -1.30
CA GLY A 276 21.71 15.26 -2.05
C GLY A 276 21.92 14.95 -3.54
N ARG A 277 21.71 15.98 -4.36
CA ARG A 277 21.50 15.86 -5.81
C ARG A 277 22.55 15.04 -6.55
N GLN A 278 23.82 15.33 -6.34
CA GLN A 278 24.89 14.64 -7.06
C GLN A 278 24.92 13.14 -6.74
N LEU A 279 24.72 12.78 -5.47
CA LEU A 279 24.77 11.39 -5.03
C LEU A 279 23.57 10.60 -5.57
N TRP A 280 22.36 11.15 -5.49
CA TRP A 280 21.20 10.44 -6.03
C TRP A 280 21.24 10.37 -7.56
N GLU A 281 21.76 11.38 -8.27
CA GLU A 281 21.85 11.35 -9.75
C GLU A 281 22.80 10.24 -10.24
N GLU A 282 23.92 10.03 -9.55
CA GLU A 282 24.86 8.94 -9.83
C GLU A 282 24.23 7.59 -9.48
N ARG A 283 23.64 7.47 -8.29
CA ARG A 283 23.05 6.22 -7.82
C ARG A 283 21.81 5.79 -8.62
N LEU A 284 20.99 6.73 -9.07
CA LEU A 284 19.82 6.44 -9.91
C LEU A 284 20.24 5.83 -11.25
N LYS A 285 21.34 6.29 -11.85
CA LYS A 285 21.84 5.72 -13.13
C LYS A 285 22.31 4.29 -12.95
N GLU A 286 22.99 4.00 -11.84
CA GLU A 286 23.38 2.63 -11.48
C GLU A 286 22.15 1.75 -11.29
N ALA A 287 21.13 2.28 -10.59
CA ALA A 287 19.88 1.56 -10.37
C ALA A 287 19.13 1.29 -11.68
N VAL A 288 19.02 2.28 -12.57
CA VAL A 288 18.41 2.13 -13.90
C VAL A 288 19.14 1.06 -14.71
N SER A 289 20.48 1.05 -14.70
CA SER A 289 21.26 0.00 -15.38
C SER A 289 20.96 -1.37 -14.79
N ALA A 290 20.96 -1.50 -13.47
CA ALA A 290 20.73 -2.78 -12.79
C ALA A 290 19.30 -3.32 -13.03
N ILE A 291 18.30 -2.43 -13.09
CA ILE A 291 16.91 -2.79 -13.40
C ILE A 291 16.77 -3.21 -14.87
N ALA A 292 17.42 -2.50 -15.79
CA ALA A 292 17.38 -2.80 -17.22
C ALA A 292 18.08 -4.13 -17.59
N ASP A 293 19.00 -4.61 -16.74
CA ASP A 293 19.67 -5.90 -16.90
C ASP A 293 18.78 -7.10 -16.49
N ILE A 294 17.64 -6.85 -15.84
CA ILE A 294 16.65 -7.89 -15.53
C ILE A 294 16.03 -8.40 -16.84
N HIS A 295 15.84 -9.71 -16.94
CA HIS A 295 15.30 -10.33 -18.15
C HIS A 295 13.94 -9.74 -18.54
N LYS A 296 13.81 -9.26 -19.79
CA LYS A 296 12.61 -8.53 -20.26
C LYS A 296 11.28 -9.29 -20.09
N ASP A 297 11.31 -10.61 -20.16
CA ASP A 297 10.09 -11.43 -19.96
C ASP A 297 9.55 -11.43 -18.52
N ILE A 298 10.29 -10.88 -17.54
CA ILE A 298 9.89 -10.82 -16.13
C ILE A 298 9.24 -9.46 -15.85
N PRO A 299 7.96 -9.40 -15.45
CA PRO A 299 7.34 -8.12 -15.11
C PRO A 299 7.99 -7.52 -13.86
N ILE A 300 8.21 -6.20 -13.90
CA ILE A 300 8.78 -5.43 -12.79
C ILE A 300 7.71 -4.46 -12.27
N HIS A 301 7.40 -4.52 -10.98
CA HIS A 301 6.53 -3.57 -10.31
C HIS A 301 7.34 -2.61 -9.44
N LEU A 302 7.17 -1.30 -9.64
CA LEU A 302 7.74 -0.27 -8.79
C LEU A 302 6.67 0.28 -7.83
N GLU A 303 6.84 0.08 -6.53
CA GLU A 303 6.04 0.81 -5.52
C GLU A 303 6.72 2.15 -5.23
N LEU A 304 6.09 3.24 -5.67
CA LEU A 304 6.50 4.59 -5.31
C LEU A 304 5.97 4.96 -3.92
N ALA A 305 6.73 5.80 -3.23
CA ALA A 305 6.34 6.37 -1.96
C ALA A 305 6.81 7.84 -1.89
N SER A 306 6.67 8.42 -0.69
CA SER A 306 6.87 9.84 -0.40
C SER A 306 8.12 10.45 -1.05
N LEU A 307 7.90 11.31 -2.05
CA LEU A 307 8.92 12.11 -2.72
C LEU A 307 8.55 13.59 -2.60
N THR A 308 9.54 14.47 -2.50
CA THR A 308 9.35 15.92 -2.35
C THR A 308 10.21 16.78 -3.28
N ASP A 309 11.22 16.19 -3.93
CA ASP A 309 12.08 16.81 -4.94
C ASP A 309 11.51 16.56 -6.35
N LYS A 310 11.16 17.65 -7.03
CA LYS A 310 10.58 17.62 -8.37
C LYS A 310 11.57 17.18 -9.43
N ASP A 311 12.84 17.57 -9.29
CA ASP A 311 13.88 17.18 -10.24
C ASP A 311 14.12 15.67 -10.13
N TYR A 312 14.13 15.15 -8.90
CA TYR A 312 14.29 13.72 -8.68
C TYR A 312 13.10 12.91 -9.20
N MET A 313 11.87 13.37 -8.93
CA MET A 313 10.66 12.74 -9.49
C MET A 313 10.68 12.73 -11.02
N ASN A 314 11.11 13.83 -11.66
CA ASN A 314 11.25 13.90 -13.11
C ASN A 314 12.28 12.90 -13.65
N SER A 315 13.41 12.70 -12.97
CA SER A 315 14.37 11.65 -13.34
C SER A 315 13.77 10.25 -13.22
N ILE A 316 13.00 9.95 -12.15
CA ILE A 316 12.29 8.67 -12.03
C ILE A 316 11.30 8.47 -13.19
N MET A 317 10.53 9.50 -13.55
CA MET A 317 9.58 9.47 -14.67
C MET A 317 10.27 9.19 -16.02
N GLN A 318 11.44 9.78 -16.25
CA GLN A 318 12.14 9.67 -17.53
C GLN A 318 12.99 8.40 -17.65
N GLU A 319 13.61 7.98 -16.56
CA GLU A 319 14.65 6.93 -16.59
C GLU A 319 14.15 5.59 -16.06
N VAL A 320 13.20 5.58 -15.10
CA VAL A 320 12.73 4.34 -14.45
C VAL A 320 11.36 3.89 -14.96
N MET A 321 10.38 4.81 -15.08
CA MET A 321 9.03 4.42 -15.51
C MET A 321 8.99 3.66 -16.84
N PRO A 322 9.80 4.01 -17.87
CA PRO A 322 9.79 3.27 -19.13
C PRO A 322 10.31 1.83 -19.02
N ILE A 323 11.09 1.47 -17.99
CA ILE A 323 11.72 0.14 -17.85
C ILE A 323 11.05 -0.75 -16.80
N VAL A 324 9.90 -0.33 -16.27
CA VAL A 324 9.10 -1.14 -15.34
C VAL A 324 7.73 -1.44 -15.93
N SER A 325 7.23 -2.65 -15.72
CA SER A 325 5.94 -3.08 -16.28
C SER A 325 4.74 -2.52 -15.51
N SER A 326 4.92 -2.22 -14.23
CA SER A 326 3.86 -1.73 -13.36
C SER A 326 4.34 -0.74 -12.30
N ILE A 327 3.47 0.19 -11.89
CA ILE A 327 3.70 1.13 -10.79
C ILE A 327 2.56 1.05 -9.77
N GLY A 328 2.86 1.20 -8.48
CA GLY A 328 1.90 1.43 -7.40
C GLY A 328 2.19 2.75 -6.69
N LEU A 329 1.15 3.52 -6.36
CA LEU A 329 1.28 4.86 -5.75
C LEU A 329 -0.05 5.36 -5.15
N ASN A 330 0.03 6.32 -4.23
CA ASN A 330 -1.15 6.98 -3.64
C ASN A 330 -1.44 8.37 -4.23
N GLU A 331 -2.44 9.07 -3.69
CA GLU A 331 -2.83 10.40 -4.17
C GLU A 331 -1.75 11.49 -4.06
N GLN A 332 -0.89 11.44 -3.04
CA GLN A 332 0.19 12.39 -2.86
C GLN A 332 1.24 12.20 -3.97
N GLU A 333 1.72 10.98 -4.19
CA GLU A 333 2.69 10.74 -5.27
C GLU A 333 2.07 10.97 -6.65
N LEU A 334 0.79 10.62 -6.87
CA LEU A 334 0.12 10.88 -8.16
C LEU A 334 0.05 12.37 -8.49
N LEU A 335 -0.34 13.20 -7.53
CA LEU A 335 -0.39 14.65 -7.74
C LEU A 335 1.02 15.22 -7.89
N PHE A 336 1.98 14.73 -7.10
CA PHE A 336 3.36 15.19 -7.18
C PHE A 336 4.00 14.85 -8.54
N LEU A 337 3.72 13.67 -9.11
CA LEU A 337 4.08 13.31 -10.48
C LEU A 337 3.55 14.33 -11.49
N SER A 338 2.27 14.68 -11.39
CA SER A 338 1.70 15.69 -12.27
C SER A 338 2.32 17.07 -12.07
N GLN A 339 2.67 17.45 -10.84
CA GLN A 339 3.30 18.73 -10.53
C GLN A 339 4.77 18.81 -10.98
N ALA A 340 5.48 17.68 -11.00
CA ALA A 340 6.86 17.57 -11.45
C ALA A 340 6.94 17.56 -12.99
N GLY A 341 6.11 16.74 -13.64
CA GLY A 341 6.10 16.58 -15.10
C GLY A 341 5.16 17.53 -15.85
N GLU A 342 4.63 18.57 -15.19
CA GLU A 342 3.70 19.55 -15.78
C GLU A 342 2.46 18.88 -16.44
N GLY A 343 1.96 17.81 -15.81
CA GLY A 343 0.83 17.01 -16.26
C GLY A 343 -0.55 17.59 -15.91
N PRO A 344 -1.63 16.84 -16.18
CA PRO A 344 -3.01 17.21 -15.86
C PRO A 344 -3.22 17.60 -14.39
N HIS A 345 -3.76 18.80 -14.13
CA HIS A 345 -4.01 19.30 -12.76
C HIS A 345 -2.74 19.62 -11.96
N SER A 346 -1.60 19.86 -12.62
CA SER A 346 -0.33 20.31 -12.01
C SER A 346 -0.46 21.55 -11.12
N ASP A 347 -1.44 22.41 -11.39
CA ASP A 347 -1.65 23.67 -10.67
C ASP A 347 -2.32 23.47 -9.30
N LEU A 348 -2.86 22.28 -9.04
CA LEU A 348 -3.49 21.94 -7.78
C LEU A 348 -2.42 21.81 -6.70
N ALA A 349 -2.46 22.69 -5.69
CA ALA A 349 -1.47 22.67 -4.60
C ALA A 349 -1.55 21.40 -3.74
N ALA A 350 -2.77 20.92 -3.45
CA ALA A 350 -3.04 19.69 -2.71
C ALA A 350 -4.49 19.26 -2.93
N TRP A 351 -4.78 17.97 -2.78
CA TRP A 351 -6.14 17.44 -2.78
C TRP A 351 -6.97 18.03 -1.64
N GLN A 352 -8.22 18.40 -1.94
CA GLN A 352 -9.16 18.93 -0.96
C GLN A 352 -10.16 17.84 -0.55
N GLY A 353 -9.74 17.00 0.39
CA GLY A 353 -10.51 15.83 0.82
C GLY A 353 -10.20 14.60 -0.05
N ILE A 354 -11.24 13.83 -0.40
CA ILE A 354 -11.09 12.63 -1.25
C ILE A 354 -10.79 13.09 -2.69
N PRO A 355 -9.71 12.61 -3.34
CA PRO A 355 -9.39 12.97 -4.71
C PRO A 355 -10.54 12.70 -5.68
N ASP A 356 -10.83 13.65 -6.57
CA ASP A 356 -11.83 13.46 -7.63
C ASP A 356 -11.39 12.36 -8.60
N VAL A 357 -12.28 11.39 -8.86
CA VAL A 357 -11.97 10.24 -9.71
C VAL A 357 -11.59 10.68 -11.13
N GLY A 358 -12.24 11.71 -11.66
CA GLY A 358 -11.96 12.21 -13.00
C GLY A 358 -10.56 12.81 -13.10
N GLN A 359 -10.17 13.63 -12.12
CA GLN A 359 -8.82 14.21 -12.05
C GLN A 359 -7.74 13.13 -11.90
N VAL A 360 -7.95 12.15 -11.01
CA VAL A 360 -7.05 11.00 -10.86
C VAL A 360 -6.92 10.24 -12.18
N SER A 361 -8.05 9.96 -12.85
CA SER A 361 -8.06 9.23 -14.12
C SER A 361 -7.34 9.97 -15.24
N ASP A 362 -7.39 11.31 -15.25
CA ASP A 362 -6.65 12.13 -16.20
C ASP A 362 -5.14 12.00 -16.03
N ILE A 363 -4.65 12.03 -14.79
CA ILE A 363 -3.22 11.89 -14.51
C ILE A 363 -2.76 10.47 -14.85
N LEU A 364 -3.52 9.43 -14.44
CA LEU A 364 -3.20 8.04 -14.76
C LEU A 364 -3.16 7.77 -16.27
N TYR A 365 -4.11 8.34 -17.01
CA TYR A 365 -4.12 8.27 -18.47
C TYR A 365 -2.87 8.94 -19.06
N TRP A 366 -2.54 10.15 -18.60
CA TRP A 366 -1.36 10.90 -19.06
C TRP A 366 -0.05 10.17 -18.78
N VAL A 367 0.14 9.58 -17.58
CA VAL A 367 1.36 8.83 -17.26
C VAL A 367 1.53 7.64 -18.23
N LEU A 368 0.47 6.86 -18.46
CA LEU A 368 0.54 5.74 -19.40
C LEU A 368 0.76 6.20 -20.84
N GLU A 369 0.21 7.35 -21.25
CA GLU A 369 0.42 7.90 -22.59
C GLU A 369 1.83 8.43 -22.83
N GLN A 370 2.45 9.04 -21.81
CA GLN A 370 3.78 9.64 -21.95
C GLN A 370 4.92 8.64 -21.68
N HIS A 371 4.72 7.72 -20.73
CA HIS A 371 5.77 6.83 -20.23
C HIS A 371 5.44 5.35 -20.39
N GLY A 372 4.24 5.01 -20.86
CA GLY A 372 3.77 3.64 -21.02
C GLY A 372 3.82 3.11 -22.45
N ARG A 373 3.50 1.83 -22.56
CA ARG A 373 3.50 1.09 -23.83
C ARG A 373 2.14 1.15 -24.53
N ILE A 374 1.70 2.34 -24.94
CA ILE A 374 0.40 2.50 -25.62
C ILE A 374 0.39 1.85 -27.01
N GLU A 375 1.51 1.94 -27.70
CA GLU A 375 1.72 1.34 -29.02
C GLU A 375 2.71 0.17 -28.92
N PRO A 376 2.49 -0.93 -29.67
CA PRO A 376 3.41 -2.07 -29.65
C PRO A 376 4.86 -1.74 -30.05
N SER A 377 5.08 -0.65 -30.78
CA SER A 377 6.39 -0.15 -31.19
C SER A 377 7.11 0.71 -30.15
N SER A 378 6.45 1.04 -29.03
CA SER A 378 7.11 1.73 -27.92
C SER A 378 8.12 0.79 -27.25
N GLU A 379 9.28 1.33 -26.90
CA GLU A 379 10.32 0.63 -26.12
C GLU A 379 10.03 0.66 -24.61
N ALA A 380 8.97 1.35 -24.18
CA ALA A 380 8.55 1.36 -22.79
C ALA A 380 7.83 0.06 -22.42
N ASP A 381 7.93 -0.37 -21.16
CA ASP A 381 7.30 -1.57 -20.63
C ASP A 381 6.07 -1.27 -19.75
N LEU A 382 5.92 -0.03 -19.30
CA LEU A 382 4.87 0.36 -18.37
C LEU A 382 3.47 0.18 -18.98
N THR A 383 2.71 -0.74 -18.38
CA THR A 383 1.37 -1.09 -18.86
C THR A 383 0.32 -1.18 -17.74
N ARG A 384 0.71 -0.96 -16.48
CA ARG A 384 -0.19 -1.07 -15.32
C ARG A 384 0.14 -0.07 -14.22
N ILE A 385 -0.83 0.74 -13.81
CA ILE A 385 -0.74 1.58 -12.61
C ILE A 385 -1.81 1.16 -11.61
N HIS A 386 -1.40 0.81 -10.39
CA HIS A 386 -2.29 0.54 -9.26
C HIS A 386 -2.33 1.76 -8.34
N PHE A 387 -3.31 2.62 -8.56
CA PHE A 387 -3.58 3.76 -7.73
C PHE A 387 -4.40 3.36 -6.51
N HIS A 388 -3.96 3.74 -5.32
CA HIS A 388 -4.68 3.47 -4.08
C HIS A 388 -4.81 4.75 -3.24
N THR A 389 -6.04 5.11 -2.89
CA THR A 389 -6.31 6.19 -1.93
C THR A 389 -7.26 5.69 -0.84
N LEU A 390 -7.47 6.49 0.21
CA LEU A 390 -8.27 6.13 1.37
C LEU A 390 -9.66 5.58 1.02
N ALA A 391 -10.34 6.15 0.03
CA ALA A 391 -11.76 5.90 -0.23
C ALA A 391 -12.06 4.98 -1.42
N TYR A 392 -11.13 4.82 -2.36
CA TYR A 392 -11.27 3.99 -3.55
C TYR A 392 -9.90 3.66 -4.13
N HIS A 393 -9.80 2.60 -4.91
CA HIS A 393 -8.62 2.27 -5.69
C HIS A 393 -8.96 2.26 -7.17
N VAL A 394 -7.98 2.53 -8.03
CA VAL A 394 -8.08 2.44 -9.49
C VAL A 394 -6.93 1.61 -10.03
N LEU A 395 -7.25 0.61 -10.83
CA LEU A 395 -6.27 -0.15 -11.59
C LEU A 395 -6.40 0.23 -13.07
N ALA A 396 -5.45 1.04 -13.55
CA ALA A 396 -5.37 1.48 -14.94
C ALA A 396 -4.39 0.59 -15.70
N THR A 397 -4.83 0.00 -16.81
CA THR A 397 -4.00 -0.92 -17.60
C THR A 397 -4.11 -0.64 -19.08
N VAL A 398 -2.98 -0.73 -19.78
CA VAL A 398 -2.97 -0.83 -21.23
C VAL A 398 -3.60 -2.16 -21.65
N ASP A 399 -4.52 -2.09 -22.61
CA ASP A 399 -5.28 -3.21 -23.10
C ASP A 399 -4.37 -4.27 -23.73
N GLY A 400 -4.64 -5.54 -23.42
CA GLY A 400 -3.91 -6.69 -23.98
C GLY A 400 -2.85 -7.29 -23.08
N TYR A 401 -2.33 -6.56 -22.10
CA TYR A 401 -1.22 -7.02 -21.24
C TYR A 401 -1.66 -7.72 -19.95
N TRP A 402 -2.78 -7.30 -19.35
CA TRP A 402 -3.20 -7.78 -18.03
C TRP A 402 -4.59 -8.42 -18.03
N GLY A 403 -4.79 -9.40 -17.14
CA GLY A 403 -6.02 -10.14 -16.90
C GLY A 403 -6.39 -10.18 -15.41
N ASN A 404 -7.66 -10.48 -15.11
CA ASN A 404 -8.19 -10.55 -13.74
C ASN A 404 -8.15 -9.23 -12.92
N GLN A 405 -8.08 -8.08 -13.60
CA GLN A 405 -7.93 -6.76 -12.98
C GLN A 405 -9.08 -6.36 -12.04
N ALA A 406 -10.30 -6.81 -12.31
CA ALA A 406 -11.44 -6.57 -11.42
C ALA A 406 -11.25 -7.24 -10.04
N ALA A 407 -10.81 -8.50 -10.02
CA ALA A 407 -10.50 -9.19 -8.78
C ALA A 407 -9.27 -8.58 -8.09
N ALA A 408 -8.25 -8.19 -8.87
CA ALA A 408 -7.05 -7.55 -8.35
C ALA A 408 -7.33 -6.26 -7.58
N VAL A 409 -8.08 -5.32 -8.17
CA VAL A 409 -8.40 -4.06 -7.50
C VAL A 409 -9.29 -4.28 -6.26
N MET A 410 -10.22 -5.24 -6.31
CA MET A 410 -11.04 -5.65 -5.16
C MET A 410 -10.21 -6.26 -4.03
N ALA A 411 -9.21 -7.08 -4.36
CA ALA A 411 -8.32 -7.70 -3.38
C ALA A 411 -7.55 -6.63 -2.60
N GLY A 412 -7.01 -5.65 -3.33
CA GLY A 412 -6.40 -4.44 -2.75
C GLY A 412 -7.35 -3.70 -1.79
N ALA A 413 -8.57 -3.38 -2.22
CA ALA A 413 -9.53 -2.65 -1.37
C ALA A 413 -9.98 -3.47 -0.14
N ARG A 414 -10.08 -4.80 -0.27
CA ARG A 414 -10.43 -5.70 0.84
C ARG A 414 -9.31 -5.77 1.87
N VAL A 415 -8.04 -5.86 1.45
CA VAL A 415 -6.92 -5.86 2.39
C VAL A 415 -6.80 -4.52 3.10
N ALA A 416 -7.01 -3.41 2.39
CA ALA A 416 -7.05 -2.07 3.00
C ALA A 416 -8.06 -2.00 4.16
N SER A 417 -9.26 -2.53 3.92
CA SER A 417 -10.36 -2.53 4.88
C SER A 417 -10.08 -3.39 6.12
N SER A 418 -9.54 -4.60 5.92
CA SER A 418 -9.32 -5.58 6.99
C SER A 418 -8.06 -5.28 7.81
N GLN A 419 -6.94 -4.97 7.14
CA GLN A 419 -5.67 -4.65 7.79
C GLN A 419 -5.75 -3.34 8.59
N ALA A 420 -6.40 -2.30 8.07
CA ALA A 420 -6.60 -1.06 8.81
C ALA A 420 -7.33 -1.28 10.15
N CYS A 421 -8.32 -2.18 10.16
CA CYS A 421 -9.05 -2.55 11.37
C CYS A 421 -8.33 -3.58 12.26
N GLY A 422 -7.15 -4.09 11.85
CA GLY A 422 -6.44 -5.15 12.56
C GLY A 422 -7.22 -6.47 12.60
N LEU A 423 -7.93 -6.81 11.52
CA LEU A 423 -8.76 -8.01 11.42
C LEU A 423 -8.32 -8.90 10.27
N GLN A 424 -8.52 -10.21 10.41
CA GLN A 424 -8.31 -11.17 9.31
C GLN A 424 -9.37 -11.07 8.21
N SER A 425 -10.54 -10.50 8.52
CA SER A 425 -11.63 -10.30 7.55
C SER A 425 -12.39 -9.03 7.88
N VAL A 426 -13.02 -8.44 6.87
CA VAL A 426 -13.77 -7.19 7.03
C VAL A 426 -14.97 -7.40 7.97
N ASP A 427 -15.07 -6.56 9.00
CA ASP A 427 -16.24 -6.43 9.84
C ASP A 427 -17.05 -5.21 9.38
N VAL A 428 -18.17 -5.47 8.69
CA VAL A 428 -19.06 -4.43 8.13
C VAL A 428 -19.55 -3.41 9.16
N SER A 429 -19.53 -3.73 10.47
CA SER A 429 -19.93 -2.78 11.52
C SER A 429 -18.86 -1.73 11.81
N LYS A 430 -17.59 -2.07 11.59
CA LYS A 430 -16.41 -1.24 11.88
C LYS A 430 -15.93 -0.40 10.70
N VAL A 431 -16.54 -0.58 9.54
CA VAL A 431 -16.18 0.11 8.31
C VAL A 431 -17.30 1.03 7.83
N GLU A 432 -16.95 1.97 6.96
CA GLU A 432 -17.87 2.88 6.29
C GLU A 432 -17.45 3.13 4.84
N LEU A 433 -18.42 3.40 3.98
CA LEU A 433 -18.16 3.86 2.61
C LEU A 433 -17.97 5.38 2.61
N LYS A 434 -16.86 5.85 2.05
CA LYS A 434 -16.56 7.30 1.97
C LYS A 434 -16.61 7.89 0.57
N VAL A 435 -16.50 7.07 -0.48
CA VAL A 435 -16.58 7.55 -1.87
C VAL A 435 -18.01 7.87 -2.27
N GLN A 436 -18.16 8.79 -3.22
CA GLN A 436 -19.45 9.09 -3.84
C GLN A 436 -19.88 7.95 -4.77
N LEU A 437 -21.18 7.65 -4.82
CA LEU A 437 -21.71 6.60 -5.70
C LEU A 437 -21.76 7.04 -7.17
N GLU A 438 -21.86 8.33 -7.42
CA GLU A 438 -21.79 8.90 -8.77
C GLU A 438 -20.48 9.66 -8.91
N PHE A 439 -19.79 9.47 -10.02
CA PHE A 439 -18.53 10.15 -10.34
C PHE A 439 -18.37 10.27 -11.85
N HIS A 440 -17.30 10.92 -12.30
CA HIS A 440 -17.00 11.05 -13.72
C HIS A 440 -15.69 10.34 -14.09
N SER A 441 -15.63 9.82 -15.32
CA SER A 441 -14.45 9.11 -15.85
C SER A 441 -13.25 10.01 -16.14
N SER A 442 -13.47 11.33 -16.25
CA SER A 442 -12.45 12.35 -16.54
C SER A 442 -12.97 13.71 -16.07
N HIS A 443 -12.06 14.63 -15.74
CA HIS A 443 -12.42 16.05 -15.55
C HIS A 443 -12.53 16.77 -16.90
N PHE A 444 -11.75 16.34 -17.89
CA PHE A 444 -11.76 16.83 -19.26
C PHE A 444 -12.76 16.04 -20.13
N GLU A 445 -12.99 16.51 -21.36
CA GLU A 445 -13.77 15.74 -22.34
C GLU A 445 -12.89 14.67 -23.02
N PRO A 446 -13.42 13.46 -23.30
CA PRO A 446 -14.81 13.04 -23.09
C PRO A 446 -15.11 12.69 -21.63
N ARG A 447 -16.17 13.31 -21.09
CA ARG A 447 -16.59 13.14 -19.69
C ARG A 447 -17.82 12.26 -19.58
N GLU A 448 -17.65 11.03 -19.09
CA GLU A 448 -18.76 10.10 -18.85
C GLU A 448 -19.20 10.15 -17.38
N LYS A 449 -20.52 10.14 -17.12
CA LYS A 449 -21.06 9.99 -15.77
C LYS A 449 -21.19 8.50 -15.46
N LEU A 450 -20.50 8.03 -14.43
CA LEU A 450 -20.48 6.65 -13.99
C LEU A 450 -21.19 6.50 -12.63
N THR A 451 -21.69 5.31 -12.34
CA THR A 451 -22.39 5.00 -11.08
C THR A 451 -21.92 3.67 -10.53
N LEU A 452 -21.51 3.68 -9.27
CA LEU A 452 -21.08 2.51 -8.52
C LEU A 452 -22.30 1.70 -8.09
N ASN A 453 -22.38 0.45 -8.56
CA ASN A 453 -23.37 -0.51 -8.11
C ASN A 453 -22.81 -1.30 -6.90
N PRO A 454 -23.39 -1.21 -5.70
CA PRO A 454 -22.88 -1.94 -4.53
C PRO A 454 -22.90 -3.48 -4.69
N ALA A 455 -23.76 -4.01 -5.58
CA ALA A 455 -23.81 -5.43 -5.88
C ALA A 455 -22.78 -5.88 -6.94
N GLU A 456 -22.21 -4.93 -7.69
CA GLU A 456 -21.13 -5.12 -8.67
C GLU A 456 -20.08 -4.03 -8.42
N PRO A 457 -19.29 -4.15 -7.34
CA PRO A 457 -18.53 -3.05 -6.75
C PRO A 457 -17.29 -2.64 -7.56
N VAL A 458 -17.13 -3.15 -8.78
CA VAL A 458 -16.08 -2.74 -9.72
C VAL A 458 -16.73 -2.01 -10.88
N THR A 459 -16.46 -0.72 -10.99
CA THR A 459 -16.86 0.08 -12.15
C THR A 459 -15.73 0.09 -13.17
N VAL A 460 -16.04 -0.23 -14.43
CA VAL A 460 -15.06 -0.34 -15.50
C VAL A 460 -15.39 0.65 -16.62
N TRP A 461 -14.39 1.39 -17.09
CA TRP A 461 -14.51 2.25 -18.27
C TRP A 461 -13.21 2.21 -19.09
N ARG A 462 -13.28 2.72 -20.32
CA ARG A 462 -12.16 2.76 -21.26
C ARG A 462 -11.91 4.16 -21.79
N ARG A 463 -10.64 4.48 -22.03
CA ARG A 463 -10.20 5.69 -22.71
C ARG A 463 -9.00 5.35 -23.59
N GLY A 464 -9.16 5.43 -24.91
CA GLY A 464 -8.15 4.94 -25.84
C GLY A 464 -7.88 3.45 -25.64
N ASN A 465 -6.60 3.07 -25.58
CA ASN A 465 -6.14 1.71 -25.32
C ASN A 465 -5.97 1.42 -23.82
N ILE A 466 -6.56 2.21 -22.92
CA ILE A 466 -6.44 2.04 -21.48
C ILE A 466 -7.81 1.69 -20.88
N THR A 467 -7.87 0.59 -20.14
CA THR A 467 -9.02 0.20 -19.32
C THR A 467 -8.75 0.55 -17.85
N PHE A 468 -9.74 1.14 -17.20
CA PHE A 468 -9.72 1.50 -15.78
C PHE A 468 -10.69 0.62 -15.00
N HIS A 469 -10.27 0.14 -13.84
CA HIS A 469 -11.09 -0.62 -12.91
C HIS A 469 -11.09 0.09 -11.56
N LEU A 470 -12.23 0.64 -11.15
CA LEU A 470 -12.39 1.31 -9.86
C LEU A 470 -13.21 0.44 -8.92
N THR A 471 -12.77 0.34 -7.67
CA THR A 471 -13.57 -0.22 -6.58
C THR A 471 -13.49 0.67 -5.33
N PRO A 472 -14.57 0.78 -4.54
CA PRO A 472 -14.54 1.57 -3.31
C PRO A 472 -13.74 0.85 -2.23
N VAL A 473 -13.23 1.59 -1.25
CA VAL A 473 -12.68 1.02 0.00
C VAL A 473 -13.75 1.10 1.10
N LEU A 474 -13.88 0.03 1.89
CA LEU A 474 -14.66 0.05 3.12
C LEU A 474 -13.76 0.52 4.26
N VAL A 475 -13.70 1.84 4.45
CA VAL A 475 -12.74 2.52 5.32
C VAL A 475 -12.99 2.15 6.79
N CYS A 476 -11.95 1.72 7.49
CA CYS A 476 -12.04 1.44 8.91
C CYS A 476 -12.33 2.73 9.71
N LYS A 477 -13.40 2.72 10.53
CA LYS A 477 -13.79 3.87 11.36
C LYS A 477 -12.79 4.17 12.48
N GLN A 478 -12.13 3.13 12.98
CA GLN A 478 -11.17 3.19 14.08
C GLN A 478 -9.94 2.36 13.70
N PRO A 479 -9.05 2.92 12.86
CA PRO A 479 -7.88 2.19 12.41
C PRO A 479 -6.95 1.88 13.58
N LEU A 480 -6.39 0.67 13.58
CA LEU A 480 -5.36 0.24 14.52
C LEU A 480 -3.95 0.30 13.93
N ARG A 481 -3.84 0.09 12.61
CA ARG A 481 -2.57 0.09 11.87
C ARG A 481 -2.79 0.54 10.43
N THR A 482 -2.20 1.66 10.05
CA THR A 482 -2.26 2.18 8.66
C THR A 482 -0.89 2.32 8.02
N VAL A 483 0.20 2.21 8.79
CA VAL A 483 1.56 2.13 8.26
C VAL A 483 1.69 0.84 7.46
N GLY A 484 2.23 0.95 6.25
CA GLY A 484 2.40 -0.16 5.31
C GLY A 484 1.13 -0.62 4.61
N LEU A 485 0.06 0.18 4.63
CA LEU A 485 -1.21 -0.23 4.02
C LEU A 485 -1.14 -0.22 2.50
N GLY A 486 -0.50 0.79 1.89
CA GLY A 486 -0.26 0.88 0.44
C GLY A 486 0.52 -0.34 -0.08
N ASP A 487 1.60 -0.68 0.60
CA ASP A 487 2.43 -1.87 0.31
C ASP A 487 1.60 -3.15 0.27
N ALA A 488 0.75 -3.35 1.29
CA ALA A 488 -0.12 -4.53 1.35
C ALA A 488 -1.19 -4.53 0.24
N ILE A 489 -1.71 -3.35 -0.13
CA ILE A 489 -2.67 -3.17 -1.22
C ILE A 489 -2.02 -3.54 -2.55
N SER A 490 -0.83 -3.03 -2.85
CA SER A 490 -0.10 -3.34 -4.07
C SER A 490 0.27 -4.81 -4.17
N ALA A 491 0.76 -5.42 -3.09
CA ALA A 491 1.03 -6.85 -3.00
C ALA A 491 -0.21 -7.70 -3.34
N GLU A 492 -1.36 -7.42 -2.72
CA GLU A 492 -2.61 -8.14 -3.01
C GLU A 492 -3.10 -7.88 -4.44
N GLY A 493 -2.97 -6.65 -4.95
CA GLY A 493 -3.27 -6.34 -6.34
C GLY A 493 -2.44 -7.18 -7.31
N LEU A 494 -1.13 -7.35 -7.04
CA LEU A 494 -0.24 -8.15 -7.87
C LEU A 494 -0.58 -9.65 -7.82
N VAL A 495 -0.82 -10.22 -6.63
CA VAL A 495 -1.16 -11.64 -6.46
C VAL A 495 -2.39 -12.06 -7.27
N TYR A 496 -3.36 -11.16 -7.43
CA TYR A 496 -4.57 -11.42 -8.20
C TYR A 496 -4.50 -10.94 -9.66
N SER A 497 -3.42 -10.25 -10.04
CA SER A 497 -3.20 -9.84 -11.44
C SER A 497 -2.66 -11.02 -12.25
N GLU A 498 -3.03 -11.08 -13.52
CA GLU A 498 -2.53 -12.06 -14.49
C GLU A 498 -1.80 -11.35 -15.62
N LEU A 499 -0.59 -11.79 -15.98
CA LEU A 499 0.06 -11.32 -17.20
C LEU A 499 -0.41 -12.16 -18.39
N LYS A 500 -0.87 -11.50 -19.45
CA LYS A 500 -1.30 -12.17 -20.67
C LYS A 500 -0.09 -12.53 -21.51
N THR A 501 0.20 -13.83 -21.59
CA THR A 501 1.34 -14.46 -22.27
C THR A 501 1.42 -14.26 -23.80
N GLN A 502 0.57 -13.43 -24.42
CA GLN A 502 0.54 -13.28 -25.88
C GLN A 502 1.39 -12.13 -26.44
N GLN A 503 2.04 -11.32 -25.59
CA GLN A 503 2.99 -10.29 -26.04
C GLN A 503 4.18 -10.27 -25.08
N PRO A 504 5.40 -10.67 -25.51
CA PRO A 504 6.60 -10.42 -24.71
C PRO A 504 6.79 -8.91 -24.54
N PHE A 505 7.32 -8.52 -23.38
CA PHE A 505 7.79 -7.15 -23.14
C PHE A 505 9.01 -6.87 -24.05
#